data_AF-A0A2T0THC5-F1
#
_entry.id   AF-A0A2T0THC5-F1
#
_cell.length_a   1.000
_cell.length_b   1.000
_cell.length_c   1.000
_cell.angle_alpha   90.00
_cell.angle_beta   90.00
_cell.angle_gamma   90.00
#
_symmetry.space_group_name_H-M   'P 1'
#
loop_
_entity.id
_entity.type
_entity.pdbx_description
1 polymer ?
#
loop_
_entity_poly.entity_id
_entity_poly.type
_entity_poly.pdbx_seq_one_letter_code
_entity_poly.pdbx_strand_id
1 'polypeptide(L)'
;MTLADHAPIGSVVHEGDRVLCHVCGRWFKSVLAHLRAHGTDDLAYREEFGLERTAPLEGVGTRQRRADALRRRRASDPLVRAWCEEGEDRARSGVLTEAAAQAARGRKHPEQRRRKTLRALAAISPQARNEGIRRHALVRLRTVAAKAAAELGFPDIGALVADRVLAGRSLAAISREAGLHKDWLSRHLRSVDPGTADAIAEHARVRRLDAPWLPVLAGLGFDGVPEYLRDRHLRHARSVQAIAAETGLSRSAVQTALARHGLARVTHATTRRLVQDRADGVAARFGFPDVTAYLADRRASGLSWKSIAAECGQSQSWVRRRAGLIR
;
A
#
# COMPACT_ATOMS: atom_id res chain seq x y z
N MET A 1 -24.63 -39.23 -38.68
CA MET A 1 -24.52 -37.83 -38.20
C MET A 1 -25.86 -37.44 -37.60
N THR A 2 -26.05 -37.66 -36.29
CA THR A 2 -27.23 -37.24 -35.53
C THR A 2 -26.91 -35.91 -34.87
N LEU A 3 -27.20 -34.81 -35.57
CA LEU A 3 -26.96 -33.44 -35.11
C LEU A 3 -28.21 -32.62 -35.38
N ALA A 4 -29.02 -32.49 -34.32
CA ALA A 4 -30.17 -31.60 -34.15
C ALA A 4 -30.78 -31.05 -35.45
N ASP A 5 -31.84 -31.68 -35.94
CA ASP A 5 -32.60 -31.17 -37.08
C ASP A 5 -33.14 -29.75 -36.84
N HIS A 6 -33.20 -29.27 -35.58
CA HIS A 6 -33.81 -28.01 -35.17
C HIS A 6 -32.81 -27.12 -34.42
N ALA A 7 -33.04 -25.80 -34.45
CA ALA A 7 -32.22 -24.86 -33.69
C ALA A 7 -32.39 -25.09 -32.16
N PRO A 8 -31.31 -25.04 -31.35
CA PRO A 8 -31.41 -25.25 -29.92
C PRO A 8 -32.09 -24.08 -29.22
N ILE A 9 -32.95 -24.39 -28.24
CA ILE A 9 -33.59 -23.39 -27.36
C ILE A 9 -32.53 -22.44 -26.76
N GLY A 10 -32.84 -21.15 -26.81
CA GLY A 10 -31.98 -20.08 -26.31
C GLY A 10 -30.79 -19.78 -27.22
N SER A 11 -30.80 -20.19 -28.48
CA SER A 11 -29.72 -19.89 -29.42
C SER A 11 -30.22 -19.69 -30.84
N VAL A 12 -29.60 -18.77 -31.57
CA VAL A 12 -29.83 -18.66 -33.01
C VAL A 12 -28.63 -19.26 -33.71
N VAL A 13 -28.88 -20.23 -34.60
CA VAL A 13 -27.84 -20.89 -35.39
C VAL A 13 -27.78 -20.25 -36.77
N HIS A 14 -26.58 -19.88 -37.19
CA HIS A 14 -26.30 -19.25 -38.47
C HIS A 14 -25.42 -20.17 -39.34
N GLU A 15 -25.69 -20.21 -40.64
CA GLU A 15 -24.84 -20.81 -41.67
C GLU A 15 -24.79 -19.84 -42.85
N GLY A 16 -23.65 -19.17 -43.03
CA GLY A 16 -23.53 -18.07 -43.99
C GLY A 16 -24.59 -16.97 -43.73
N ASP A 17 -25.37 -16.63 -44.76
CA ASP A 17 -26.49 -15.67 -44.68
C ASP A 17 -27.84 -16.33 -44.35
N ARG A 18 -27.83 -17.52 -43.72
CA ARG A 18 -29.05 -18.24 -43.33
C ARG A 18 -29.09 -18.47 -41.83
N VAL A 19 -30.31 -18.66 -41.34
CA VAL A 19 -30.67 -18.94 -39.94
C VAL A 19 -31.55 -20.18 -39.90
N LEU A 20 -31.26 -21.07 -38.96
CA LEU A 20 -32.03 -22.30 -38.75
C LEU A 20 -33.32 -22.01 -37.98
N CYS A 21 -34.47 -22.48 -38.47
CA CYS A 21 -35.74 -22.38 -37.77
C CYS A 21 -35.85 -23.41 -36.63
N HIS A 22 -36.29 -22.97 -35.46
CA HIS A 22 -36.55 -23.82 -34.29
C HIS A 22 -37.76 -24.75 -34.45
N VAL A 23 -38.73 -24.41 -35.31
CA VAL A 23 -39.97 -25.19 -35.47
C VAL A 23 -39.82 -26.30 -36.51
N CYS A 24 -39.27 -25.98 -37.68
CA CYS A 24 -39.21 -26.93 -38.80
C CYS A 24 -37.80 -27.37 -39.19
N GLY A 25 -36.76 -26.83 -38.54
CA GLY A 25 -35.40 -27.27 -38.81
C GLY A 25 -34.80 -26.86 -40.16
N ARG A 26 -35.45 -25.94 -40.88
CA ARG A 26 -34.99 -25.50 -42.21
C ARG A 26 -34.22 -24.18 -42.12
N TRP A 27 -33.34 -23.96 -43.09
CA TRP A 27 -32.49 -22.78 -43.20
C TRP A 27 -33.15 -21.67 -44.03
N PHE A 28 -33.21 -20.45 -43.48
CA PHE A 28 -33.83 -19.30 -44.13
C PHE A 28 -32.96 -18.05 -44.05
N LYS A 29 -33.06 -17.16 -45.04
CA LYS A 29 -32.45 -15.82 -44.96
C LYS A 29 -33.08 -14.96 -43.86
N SER A 30 -34.37 -15.17 -43.60
CA SER A 30 -35.15 -14.52 -42.56
C SER A 30 -36.18 -15.51 -42.01
N VAL A 31 -36.03 -15.90 -40.75
CA VAL A 31 -37.04 -16.70 -40.04
C VAL A 31 -38.29 -15.85 -39.82
N LEU A 32 -38.16 -14.54 -39.59
CA LEU A 32 -39.30 -13.61 -39.46
C LEU A 32 -40.28 -13.69 -40.64
N ALA A 33 -39.76 -13.69 -41.87
CA ALA A 33 -40.59 -13.82 -43.06
C ALA A 33 -41.27 -15.19 -43.16
N HIS A 34 -40.66 -16.23 -42.57
CA HIS A 34 -41.13 -17.61 -42.59
C HIS A 34 -42.18 -17.90 -41.50
N LEU A 35 -42.23 -17.15 -40.39
CA LEU A 35 -43.11 -17.44 -39.24
C LEU A 35 -44.60 -17.55 -39.59
N ARG A 36 -45.06 -16.88 -40.66
CA ARG A 36 -46.45 -17.00 -41.14
C ARG A 36 -46.83 -18.44 -41.51
N ALA A 37 -45.88 -19.23 -42.01
CA ALA A 37 -46.10 -20.64 -42.31
C ALA A 37 -46.32 -21.50 -41.05
N HIS A 38 -46.00 -20.96 -39.87
CA HIS A 38 -46.21 -21.57 -38.56
C HIS A 38 -47.33 -20.93 -37.77
N GLY A 39 -48.04 -19.94 -38.32
CA GLY A 39 -49.12 -19.24 -37.61
C GLY A 39 -48.66 -18.52 -36.33
N THR A 40 -47.37 -18.20 -36.21
CA THR A 40 -46.80 -17.56 -35.02
C THR A 40 -46.25 -16.18 -35.38
N ASP A 41 -46.23 -15.27 -34.40
CA ASP A 41 -45.59 -13.96 -34.54
C ASP A 41 -44.16 -13.98 -33.96
N ASP A 42 -43.43 -12.88 -34.13
CA ASP A 42 -42.02 -12.80 -33.75
C ASP A 42 -41.80 -12.80 -32.23
N LEU A 43 -42.71 -12.22 -31.46
CA LEU A 43 -42.60 -12.14 -30.01
C LEU A 43 -42.91 -13.49 -29.38
N ALA A 44 -44.00 -14.14 -29.81
CA ALA A 44 -44.39 -15.49 -29.39
C ALA A 44 -43.28 -16.50 -29.70
N TYR A 45 -42.73 -16.47 -30.92
CA TYR A 45 -41.61 -17.31 -31.31
C TYR A 45 -40.39 -17.12 -30.40
N ARG A 46 -40.01 -15.87 -30.09
CA ARG A 46 -38.86 -15.59 -29.23
C ARG A 46 -39.11 -16.05 -27.79
N GLU A 47 -40.31 -15.86 -27.28
CA GLU A 47 -40.68 -16.28 -25.93
C GLU A 47 -40.64 -17.81 -25.79
N GLU A 48 -41.27 -18.51 -26.74
CA GLU A 48 -41.32 -19.97 -26.80
C GLU A 48 -39.92 -20.59 -26.84
N PHE A 49 -39.05 -20.08 -27.72
CA PHE A 49 -37.68 -20.61 -27.88
C PHE A 49 -36.66 -19.93 -26.97
N GLY A 50 -37.09 -19.12 -25.99
CA GLY A 50 -36.22 -18.52 -24.99
C GLY A 50 -35.16 -17.57 -25.55
N LEU A 51 -35.46 -16.89 -26.66
CA LEU A 51 -34.58 -15.93 -27.32
C LEU A 51 -34.74 -14.52 -26.74
N GLU A 52 -33.67 -13.73 -26.76
CA GLU A 52 -33.77 -12.31 -26.44
C GLU A 52 -34.59 -11.57 -27.49
N ARG A 53 -35.30 -10.50 -27.10
CA ARG A 53 -36.08 -9.66 -28.04
C ARG A 53 -35.23 -9.07 -29.17
N THR A 54 -33.95 -8.86 -28.91
CA THR A 54 -32.98 -8.32 -29.89
C THR A 54 -32.23 -9.40 -30.65
N ALA A 55 -32.48 -10.69 -30.38
CA ALA A 55 -31.80 -11.78 -31.08
C ALA A 55 -32.07 -11.68 -32.60
N PRO A 56 -31.05 -11.74 -33.46
CA PRO A 56 -31.30 -11.61 -34.88
C PRO A 56 -31.90 -12.90 -35.44
N LEU A 57 -33.11 -12.85 -35.97
CA LEU A 57 -33.77 -13.99 -36.63
C LEU A 57 -33.49 -14.02 -38.15
N GLU A 58 -32.42 -13.35 -38.57
CA GLU A 58 -32.05 -13.16 -39.97
C GLU A 58 -30.55 -13.26 -40.17
N GLY A 59 -30.16 -13.68 -41.37
CA GLY A 59 -28.77 -13.72 -41.82
C GLY A 59 -28.12 -12.33 -41.77
N VAL A 60 -26.81 -12.30 -41.59
CA VAL A 60 -26.05 -11.05 -41.42
C VAL A 60 -26.14 -10.17 -42.67
N GLY A 61 -25.99 -10.75 -43.87
CA GLY A 61 -26.09 -10.02 -45.13
C GLY A 61 -27.51 -9.54 -45.43
N THR A 62 -28.53 -10.31 -45.03
CA THR A 62 -29.94 -9.88 -45.10
C THR A 62 -30.21 -8.68 -44.20
N ARG A 63 -29.68 -8.69 -42.97
CA ARG A 63 -29.79 -7.58 -42.02
C ARG A 63 -29.08 -6.32 -42.51
N GLN A 64 -27.88 -6.46 -43.06
CA GLN A 64 -27.12 -5.36 -43.64
C GLN A 64 -27.90 -4.69 -44.79
N ARG A 65 -28.42 -5.49 -45.74
CA ARG A 65 -29.23 -4.95 -46.85
C ARG A 65 -30.47 -4.20 -46.38
N ARG A 66 -31.15 -4.70 -45.33
CA ARG A 66 -32.29 -4.01 -44.73
C ARG A 66 -31.89 -2.72 -44.02
N ALA A 67 -30.77 -2.73 -43.29
CA ALA A 67 -30.24 -1.53 -42.67
C ALA A 67 -29.89 -0.46 -43.73
N ASP A 68 -29.27 -0.86 -44.85
CA ASP A 68 -28.97 0.05 -45.97
C ASP A 68 -30.23 0.62 -46.62
N ALA A 69 -31.23 -0.24 -46.84
CA ALA A 69 -32.52 0.20 -47.37
C ALA A 69 -33.20 1.20 -46.43
N LEU A 70 -33.18 0.96 -45.12
CA LEU A 70 -33.72 1.89 -44.12
C LEU A 70 -32.93 3.20 -44.08
N ARG A 71 -31.59 3.15 -44.15
CA ARG A 71 -30.75 4.35 -44.22
C ARG A 71 -31.09 5.20 -45.45
N ARG A 72 -31.21 4.58 -46.62
CA ARG A 72 -31.66 5.26 -47.84
C ARG A 72 -33.06 5.87 -47.68
N ARG A 73 -34.00 5.12 -47.11
CA ARG A 73 -35.37 5.61 -46.85
C ARG A 73 -35.39 6.79 -45.89
N ARG A 74 -34.66 6.73 -44.77
CA ARG A 74 -34.54 7.84 -43.81
C ARG A 74 -34.00 9.11 -44.46
N ALA A 75 -33.11 8.97 -45.44
CA ALA A 75 -32.59 10.11 -46.19
C ALA A 75 -33.64 10.73 -47.12
N SER A 76 -34.48 9.92 -47.78
CA SER A 76 -35.43 10.40 -48.81
C SER A 76 -36.86 10.65 -48.33
N ASP A 77 -37.30 9.99 -47.27
CA ASP A 77 -38.70 9.98 -46.79
C ASP A 77 -38.83 10.82 -45.49
N PRO A 78 -39.51 11.99 -45.54
CA PRO A 78 -39.66 12.86 -44.38
C PRO A 78 -40.38 12.21 -43.21
N LEU A 79 -41.37 11.34 -43.46
CA LEU A 79 -42.12 10.68 -42.38
C LEU A 79 -41.24 9.69 -41.62
N VAL A 80 -40.44 8.91 -42.34
CA VAL A 80 -39.49 7.97 -41.73
C VAL A 80 -38.45 8.72 -40.92
N ARG A 81 -37.97 9.85 -41.43
CA ARG A 81 -37.00 10.68 -40.73
C ARG A 81 -37.57 11.20 -39.41
N ALA A 82 -38.77 11.79 -39.45
CA ALA A 82 -39.44 12.30 -38.26
C ALA A 82 -39.65 11.22 -37.19
N TRP A 83 -40.11 10.02 -37.58
CA TRP A 83 -40.28 8.90 -36.63
C TRP A 83 -38.95 8.40 -36.04
N CYS A 84 -37.87 8.38 -36.83
CA CYS A 84 -36.55 8.04 -36.30
C CYS A 84 -36.04 9.08 -35.29
N GLU A 85 -36.22 10.38 -35.58
CA GLU A 85 -35.83 11.48 -34.70
C GLU A 85 -36.61 11.43 -33.37
N GLU A 86 -37.93 11.23 -33.43
CA GLU A 86 -38.75 11.03 -32.21
C GLU A 86 -38.25 9.85 -31.37
N GLY A 87 -37.92 8.73 -32.02
CA GLY A 87 -37.37 7.55 -31.35
C GLY A 87 -36.01 7.82 -30.70
N GLU A 88 -35.14 8.58 -31.37
CA GLU A 88 -33.84 9.00 -30.85
C GLU A 88 -33.99 9.93 -29.64
N ASP A 89 -34.93 10.87 -29.69
CA ASP A 89 -35.22 11.77 -28.57
C ASP A 89 -35.77 11.02 -27.35
N ARG A 90 -36.66 10.04 -27.57
CA ARG A 90 -37.17 9.16 -26.50
C ARG A 90 -36.10 8.23 -25.93
N ALA A 91 -35.12 7.83 -26.74
CA ALA A 91 -33.95 7.09 -26.26
C ALA A 91 -33.05 7.99 -25.41
N ARG A 92 -32.77 9.21 -25.89
CA ARG A 92 -31.90 10.19 -25.22
C ARG A 92 -32.49 10.66 -23.88
N SER A 93 -33.80 10.84 -23.82
CA SER A 93 -34.50 11.23 -22.57
C SER A 93 -34.64 10.10 -21.56
N GLY A 94 -34.28 8.85 -21.91
CA GLY A 94 -34.40 7.70 -21.03
C GLY A 94 -35.80 7.06 -20.99
N VAL A 95 -36.81 7.67 -21.62
CA VAL A 95 -38.19 7.16 -21.66
C VAL A 95 -38.26 5.71 -22.18
N LEU A 96 -37.49 5.38 -23.22
CA LEU A 96 -37.46 3.99 -23.73
C LEU A 96 -36.80 3.02 -22.75
N THR A 97 -35.79 3.46 -21.99
CA THR A 97 -35.12 2.64 -20.98
C THR A 97 -36.06 2.33 -19.81
N GLU A 98 -36.78 3.34 -19.33
CA GLU A 98 -37.78 3.18 -18.27
C GLU A 98 -38.92 2.25 -18.71
N ALA A 99 -39.48 2.48 -19.91
CA ALA A 99 -40.51 1.63 -20.47
C ALA A 99 -40.04 0.18 -20.64
N ALA A 100 -38.80 -0.03 -21.09
CA ALA A 100 -38.20 -1.37 -21.21
C ALA A 100 -38.00 -2.03 -19.83
N ALA A 101 -37.54 -1.29 -18.82
CA ALA A 101 -37.38 -1.78 -17.46
C ALA A 101 -38.74 -2.17 -16.86
N GLN A 102 -39.76 -1.32 -17.01
CA GLN A 102 -41.12 -1.60 -16.56
C GLN A 102 -41.68 -2.85 -17.24
N ALA A 103 -41.53 -2.97 -18.56
CA ALA A 103 -41.97 -4.14 -19.32
C ALA A 103 -41.23 -5.44 -18.92
N ALA A 104 -39.99 -5.34 -18.42
CA ALA A 104 -39.20 -6.49 -18.00
C ALA A 104 -39.50 -6.95 -16.55
N ARG A 105 -40.17 -6.13 -15.73
CA ARG A 105 -40.46 -6.48 -14.33
C ARG A 105 -41.28 -7.78 -14.24
N GLY A 106 -40.86 -8.67 -13.35
CA GLY A 106 -41.54 -9.96 -13.10
C GLY A 106 -41.36 -11.03 -14.18
N ARG A 107 -40.72 -10.72 -15.32
CA ARG A 107 -40.55 -11.70 -16.41
C ARG A 107 -39.37 -12.63 -16.15
N LYS A 108 -39.54 -13.90 -16.52
CA LYS A 108 -38.44 -14.87 -16.54
C LYS A 108 -37.38 -14.45 -17.55
N HIS A 109 -36.12 -14.47 -17.15
CA HIS A 109 -35.02 -14.23 -18.10
C HIS A 109 -35.02 -15.27 -19.23
N PRO A 110 -34.94 -14.84 -20.51
CA PRO A 110 -34.84 -15.74 -21.65
C PRO A 110 -33.67 -16.71 -21.50
N GLU A 111 -33.81 -17.93 -22.01
CA GLU A 111 -32.78 -18.96 -21.93
C GLU A 111 -31.46 -18.51 -22.58
N GLN A 112 -31.55 -17.79 -23.70
CA GLN A 112 -30.39 -17.20 -24.35
C GLN A 112 -29.59 -16.27 -23.42
N ARG A 113 -30.28 -15.45 -22.61
CA ARG A 113 -29.64 -14.57 -21.62
C ARG A 113 -29.00 -15.38 -20.51
N ARG A 114 -29.71 -16.37 -19.96
CA ARG A 114 -29.18 -17.26 -18.91
C ARG A 114 -27.88 -17.93 -19.36
N ARG A 115 -27.86 -18.48 -20.58
CA ARG A 115 -26.68 -19.12 -21.18
C ARG A 115 -25.53 -18.14 -21.39
N LYS A 116 -25.81 -16.93 -21.90
CA LYS A 116 -24.78 -15.86 -22.01
C LYS A 116 -24.17 -15.53 -20.65
N THR A 117 -24.99 -15.36 -19.62
CA THR A 117 -24.52 -15.10 -18.25
C THR A 117 -23.68 -16.26 -17.74
N LEU A 118 -24.12 -17.51 -17.88
CA LEU A 118 -23.35 -18.68 -17.45
C LEU A 118 -22.02 -18.81 -18.18
N ARG A 119 -21.98 -18.56 -19.49
CA ARG A 119 -20.73 -18.52 -20.27
C ARG A 119 -19.81 -17.40 -19.78
N ALA A 120 -20.34 -16.21 -19.54
CA ALA A 120 -19.56 -15.09 -19.01
C ALA A 120 -18.98 -15.45 -17.63
N LEU A 121 -19.77 -16.03 -16.74
CA LEU A 121 -19.32 -16.49 -15.41
C LEU A 121 -18.28 -17.61 -15.49
N ALA A 122 -18.45 -18.55 -16.42
CA ALA A 122 -17.49 -19.63 -16.67
C ALA A 122 -16.18 -19.12 -17.27
N ALA A 123 -16.21 -18.03 -18.04
CA ALA A 123 -15.02 -17.38 -18.59
C ALA A 123 -14.23 -16.58 -17.54
N ILE A 124 -14.80 -16.31 -16.35
CA ILE A 124 -14.07 -15.67 -15.26
C ILE A 124 -13.01 -16.65 -14.74
N SER A 125 -11.74 -16.29 -14.89
CA SER A 125 -10.64 -17.12 -14.43
C SER A 125 -10.69 -17.32 -12.90
N PRO A 126 -10.19 -18.46 -12.38
CA PRO A 126 -10.05 -18.67 -10.94
C PRO A 126 -9.26 -17.54 -10.25
N GLN A 127 -8.24 -17.00 -10.93
CA GLN A 127 -7.44 -15.88 -10.44
C GLN A 127 -8.27 -14.60 -10.27
N ALA A 128 -9.09 -14.24 -11.27
CA ALA A 128 -9.96 -13.06 -11.20
C ALA A 128 -11.02 -13.22 -10.10
N ARG A 129 -11.54 -14.44 -9.90
CA ARG A 129 -12.47 -14.75 -8.81
C ARG A 129 -11.81 -14.59 -7.44
N ASN A 130 -10.63 -15.17 -7.25
CA ASN A 130 -9.87 -15.06 -6.01
C ASN A 130 -9.49 -13.61 -5.71
N GLU A 131 -9.14 -12.82 -6.73
CA GLU A 131 -8.88 -11.39 -6.59
C GLU A 131 -10.14 -10.62 -6.18
N GLY A 132 -11.30 -10.93 -6.77
CA GLY A 132 -12.58 -10.36 -6.35
C GLY A 132 -12.89 -10.66 -4.88
N ILE A 133 -12.70 -11.91 -4.45
CA ILE A 133 -12.90 -12.32 -3.04
C ILE A 133 -11.95 -11.55 -2.12
N ARG A 134 -10.65 -11.44 -2.48
CA ARG A 134 -9.65 -10.72 -1.69
C ARG A 134 -10.00 -9.24 -1.55
N ARG A 135 -10.35 -8.56 -2.64
CA ARG A 135 -10.77 -7.15 -2.62
C ARG A 135 -12.00 -6.95 -1.75
N HIS A 136 -13.02 -7.80 -1.90
CA HIS A 136 -14.23 -7.72 -1.09
C HIS A 136 -13.95 -7.95 0.40
N ALA A 137 -13.11 -8.94 0.74
CA ALA A 137 -12.68 -9.18 2.11
C ALA A 137 -11.93 -7.97 2.70
N LEU A 138 -11.03 -7.35 1.94
CA LEU A 138 -10.30 -6.15 2.37
C LEU A 138 -11.23 -4.95 2.60
N VAL A 139 -12.19 -4.71 1.69
CA VAL A 139 -13.20 -3.66 1.85
C VAL A 139 -13.98 -3.89 3.15
N ARG A 140 -14.47 -5.12 3.38
CA ARG A 140 -15.18 -5.47 4.63
C ARG A 140 -14.31 -5.21 5.86
N LEU A 141 -13.03 -5.62 5.85
CA LEU A 141 -12.12 -5.37 6.97
C LEU A 141 -11.93 -3.87 7.25
N ARG A 142 -11.75 -3.06 6.20
CA ARG A 142 -11.62 -1.61 6.32
C ARG A 142 -12.89 -0.96 6.86
N THR A 143 -14.07 -1.39 6.43
CA THR A 143 -15.34 -0.90 6.96
C THR A 143 -15.48 -1.22 8.45
N VAL A 144 -15.12 -2.43 8.87
CA VAL A 144 -15.13 -2.82 10.30
C VAL A 144 -14.14 -1.95 11.09
N ALA A 145 -12.93 -1.75 10.57
CA ALA A 145 -11.90 -0.95 11.22
C ALA A 145 -12.32 0.53 11.39
N ALA A 146 -12.88 1.12 10.34
CA ALA A 146 -13.34 2.50 10.34
C ALA A 146 -14.50 2.69 11.33
N LYS A 147 -15.46 1.75 11.36
CA LYS A 147 -16.55 1.78 12.33
C LYS A 147 -16.03 1.71 13.76
N ALA A 148 -15.14 0.77 14.05
CA ALA A 148 -14.59 0.57 15.39
C ALA A 148 -13.78 1.79 15.88
N ALA A 149 -13.03 2.44 14.99
CA ALA A 149 -12.32 3.69 15.30
C ALA A 149 -13.29 4.85 15.58
N ALA A 150 -14.32 5.01 14.72
CA ALA A 150 -15.31 6.07 14.86
C ALA A 150 -16.13 5.96 16.15
N GLU A 151 -16.49 4.74 16.56
CA GLU A 151 -17.19 4.50 17.84
C GLU A 151 -16.37 4.93 19.08
N LEU A 152 -15.04 4.95 18.96
CA LEU A 152 -14.13 5.44 20.01
C LEU A 152 -13.66 6.89 19.78
N GLY A 153 -14.21 7.60 18.80
CA GLY A 153 -13.89 9.00 18.51
C GLY A 153 -12.59 9.23 17.75
N PHE A 154 -12.04 8.21 17.10
CA PHE A 154 -10.83 8.32 16.28
C PHE A 154 -11.16 8.43 14.78
N PRO A 155 -10.37 9.20 14.00
CA PRO A 155 -10.62 9.38 12.57
C PRO A 155 -10.42 8.10 11.76
N ASP A 156 -9.49 7.25 12.17
CA ASP A 156 -9.22 5.95 11.56
C ASP A 156 -8.60 4.97 12.59
N ILE A 157 -8.47 3.71 12.17
CA ILE A 157 -7.91 2.65 13.01
C ILE A 157 -6.43 2.89 13.33
N GLY A 158 -5.70 3.57 12.44
CA GLY A 158 -4.29 3.90 12.65
C GLY A 158 -4.11 4.85 13.83
N ALA A 159 -4.88 5.93 13.85
CA ALA A 159 -4.90 6.92 14.93
C ALA A 159 -5.28 6.30 16.28
N LEU A 160 -6.33 5.46 16.32
CA LEU A 160 -6.72 4.71 17.52
C LEU A 160 -5.56 3.86 18.04
N VAL A 161 -4.95 3.07 17.17
CA VAL A 161 -3.90 2.14 17.59
C VAL A 161 -2.64 2.89 18.03
N ALA A 162 -2.24 3.93 17.30
CA ALA A 162 -1.08 4.75 17.66
C ALA A 162 -1.24 5.40 19.04
N ASP A 163 -2.38 6.04 19.30
CA ASP A 163 -2.70 6.65 20.60
C ASP A 163 -2.63 5.62 21.74
N ARG A 164 -3.32 4.47 21.57
CA ARG A 164 -3.39 3.47 22.63
C ARG A 164 -2.07 2.74 22.86
N VAL A 165 -1.27 2.53 21.81
CA VAL A 165 0.08 1.96 21.96
C VAL A 165 1.00 2.94 22.69
N LEU A 166 0.90 4.25 22.42
CA LEU A 166 1.63 5.28 23.19
C LEU A 166 1.21 5.28 24.67
N ALA A 167 -0.07 5.01 24.96
CA ALA A 167 -0.58 4.78 26.32
C ALA A 167 -0.19 3.40 26.90
N GLY A 168 0.66 2.61 26.22
CA GLY A 168 1.17 1.32 26.71
C GLY A 168 0.20 0.14 26.55
N ARG A 169 -0.89 0.29 25.81
CA ARG A 169 -1.89 -0.77 25.60
C ARG A 169 -1.39 -1.77 24.56
N SER A 170 -1.71 -3.05 24.76
CA SER A 170 -1.44 -4.10 23.78
C SER A 170 -2.50 -4.11 22.68
N LEU A 171 -2.16 -4.58 21.48
CA LEU A 171 -3.12 -4.74 20.37
C LEU A 171 -4.35 -5.58 20.75
N ALA A 172 -4.20 -6.53 21.66
CA ALA A 172 -5.31 -7.35 22.14
C ALA A 172 -6.23 -6.61 23.13
N ALA A 173 -5.69 -5.68 23.93
CA ALA A 173 -6.50 -4.78 24.75
C ALA A 173 -7.25 -3.78 23.87
N ILE A 174 -6.56 -3.19 22.88
CA ILE A 174 -7.16 -2.23 21.93
C ILE A 174 -8.28 -2.91 21.12
N SER A 175 -8.06 -4.14 20.64
CA SER A 175 -9.10 -4.87 19.90
C SER A 175 -10.37 -5.06 20.72
N ARG A 176 -10.23 -5.47 22.00
CA ARG A 176 -11.39 -5.66 22.90
C ARG A 176 -12.09 -4.35 23.23
N GLU A 177 -11.31 -3.28 23.45
CA GLU A 177 -11.84 -1.93 23.68
C GLU A 177 -12.67 -1.43 22.48
N ALA A 178 -12.23 -1.75 21.27
CA ALA A 178 -12.91 -1.40 20.02
C ALA A 178 -14.07 -2.36 19.65
N GLY A 179 -14.48 -3.26 20.56
CA GLY A 179 -15.55 -4.23 20.31
C GLY A 179 -15.20 -5.33 19.31
N LEU A 180 -13.91 -5.52 19.00
CA LEU A 180 -13.40 -6.53 18.08
C LEU A 180 -12.90 -7.77 18.82
N HIS A 181 -12.77 -8.89 18.09
CA HIS A 181 -12.12 -10.07 18.62
C HIS A 181 -10.68 -9.75 19.04
N LYS A 182 -10.19 -10.32 20.16
CA LYS A 182 -8.88 -9.98 20.77
C LYS A 182 -7.68 -10.04 19.80
N ASP A 183 -7.73 -10.93 18.81
CA ASP A 183 -6.65 -11.12 17.82
C ASP A 183 -6.89 -10.36 16.51
N TRP A 184 -7.92 -9.52 16.44
CA TRP A 184 -8.31 -8.87 15.19
C TRP A 184 -7.20 -7.95 14.68
N LEU A 185 -6.68 -7.05 15.53
CA LEU A 185 -5.62 -6.14 15.13
C LEU A 185 -4.31 -6.87 14.81
N SER A 186 -3.92 -7.88 15.59
CA SER A 186 -2.70 -8.63 15.29
C SER A 186 -2.75 -9.35 13.94
N ARG A 187 -3.95 -9.80 13.51
CA ARG A 187 -4.15 -10.49 12.23
C ARG A 187 -4.37 -9.55 11.06
N HIS A 188 -5.03 -8.41 11.27
CA HIS A 188 -5.58 -7.60 10.18
C HIS A 188 -5.01 -6.20 10.08
N LEU A 189 -4.31 -5.70 11.10
CA LEU A 189 -3.78 -4.32 11.09
C LEU A 189 -2.92 -4.06 9.86
N ARG A 190 -1.97 -4.93 9.54
CA ARG A 190 -1.12 -4.79 8.35
C ARG A 190 -1.91 -4.75 7.03
N SER A 191 -3.06 -5.42 6.95
CA SER A 191 -3.90 -5.39 5.75
C SER A 191 -4.72 -4.11 5.64
N VAL A 192 -5.20 -3.56 6.76
CA VAL A 192 -6.06 -2.37 6.76
C VAL A 192 -5.26 -1.08 6.79
N ASP A 193 -4.16 -1.05 7.55
CA ASP A 193 -3.23 0.05 7.72
C ASP A 193 -1.78 -0.49 7.89
N PRO A 194 -1.07 -0.71 6.76
CA PRO A 194 0.31 -1.15 6.78
C PRO A 194 1.26 -0.16 7.47
N GLY A 195 1.02 1.15 7.34
CA GLY A 195 1.91 2.19 7.86
C GLY A 195 1.95 2.15 9.39
N THR A 196 0.78 2.10 10.03
CA THR A 196 0.67 1.96 11.49
C THR A 196 1.22 0.62 11.96
N ALA A 197 0.97 -0.47 11.24
CA ALA A 197 1.51 -1.79 11.59
C ALA A 197 3.05 -1.79 11.63
N ASP A 198 3.67 -1.18 10.63
CA ASP A 198 5.13 -1.12 10.53
C ASP A 198 5.74 -0.17 11.56
N ALA A 199 5.07 0.96 11.87
CA ALA A 199 5.47 1.86 12.95
C ALA A 199 5.48 1.16 14.33
N ILE A 200 4.45 0.34 14.61
CA ILE A 200 4.36 -0.42 15.86
C ILE A 200 5.42 -1.52 15.92
N ALA A 201 5.65 -2.22 14.80
CA ALA A 201 6.68 -3.23 14.72
C ALA A 201 8.07 -2.64 14.98
N GLU A 202 8.34 -1.45 14.42
CA GLU A 202 9.58 -0.72 14.66
C GLU A 202 9.70 -0.26 16.11
N HIS A 203 8.65 0.29 16.69
CA HIS A 203 8.63 0.69 18.10
C HIS A 203 8.91 -0.51 19.04
N ALA A 204 8.28 -1.66 18.78
CA ALA A 204 8.51 -2.88 19.54
C ALA A 204 9.96 -3.40 19.38
N ARG A 205 10.54 -3.27 18.17
CA ARG A 205 11.94 -3.63 17.89
C ARG A 205 12.90 -2.75 18.69
N VAL A 206 12.71 -1.43 18.68
CA VAL A 206 13.53 -0.48 19.44
C VAL A 206 13.46 -0.80 20.94
N ARG A 207 12.26 -1.02 21.50
CA ARG A 207 12.11 -1.40 22.93
C ARG A 207 12.87 -2.69 23.29
N ARG A 208 12.84 -3.71 22.44
CA ARG A 208 13.60 -4.95 22.66
C ARG A 208 15.11 -4.71 22.67
N LEU A 209 15.61 -3.87 21.78
CA LEU A 209 17.03 -3.54 21.70
C LEU A 209 17.50 -2.61 22.83
N ASP A 210 16.59 -1.82 23.40
CA ASP A 210 16.85 -0.94 24.54
C ASP A 210 16.67 -1.67 25.89
N ALA A 211 15.98 -2.81 25.93
CA ALA A 211 15.72 -3.57 27.16
C ALA A 211 16.97 -3.85 28.02
N PRO A 212 18.15 -4.20 27.46
CA PRO A 212 19.36 -4.42 28.25
C PRO A 212 19.91 -3.15 28.93
N TRP A 213 19.55 -1.97 28.43
CA TRP A 213 20.01 -0.69 29.00
C TRP A 213 19.20 -0.29 30.23
N LEU A 214 17.89 -0.57 30.24
CA LEU A 214 16.95 -0.02 31.21
C LEU A 214 17.35 -0.26 32.69
N PRO A 215 17.81 -1.46 33.11
CA PRO A 215 18.21 -1.68 34.50
C PRO A 215 19.40 -0.80 34.93
N VAL A 216 20.37 -0.62 34.02
CA VAL A 216 21.56 0.20 34.28
C VAL A 216 21.18 1.68 34.36
N LEU A 217 20.32 2.13 33.44
CA LEU A 217 19.89 3.53 33.38
C LEU A 217 19.03 3.93 34.58
N ALA A 218 18.16 3.03 35.06
CA ALA A 218 17.38 3.26 36.27
C ALA A 218 18.30 3.52 37.49
N GLY A 219 19.40 2.77 37.63
CA GLY A 219 20.40 3.00 38.68
C GLY A 219 21.15 4.34 38.54
N LEU A 220 21.17 4.92 37.35
CA LEU A 220 21.77 6.23 37.05
C LEU A 220 20.74 7.39 37.08
N GLY A 221 19.47 7.10 37.37
CA GLY A 221 18.40 8.09 37.41
C GLY A 221 17.85 8.53 36.05
N PHE A 222 17.94 7.67 35.03
CA PHE A 222 17.40 7.95 33.69
C PHE A 222 16.25 7.00 33.33
N ASP A 223 15.17 7.57 32.79
CA ASP A 223 13.97 6.81 32.43
C ASP A 223 14.07 6.15 31.04
N GLY A 224 15.09 6.51 30.24
CA GLY A 224 15.25 5.93 28.91
C GLY A 224 16.62 6.15 28.25
N VAL A 225 16.91 5.25 27.31
CA VAL A 225 18.14 5.29 26.49
C VAL A 225 18.33 6.60 25.73
N PRO A 226 17.31 7.18 25.06
CA PRO A 226 17.50 8.43 24.31
C PRO A 226 17.87 9.60 25.21
N GLU A 227 17.26 9.70 26.39
CA GLU A 227 17.52 10.78 27.35
C GLU A 227 18.93 10.67 27.90
N TYR A 228 19.31 9.49 28.40
CA TYR A 228 20.65 9.21 28.88
C TYR A 228 21.73 9.52 27.82
N LEU A 229 21.53 9.06 26.58
CA LEU A 229 22.50 9.30 25.52
C LEU A 229 22.57 10.79 25.15
N ARG A 230 21.46 11.52 25.09
CA ARG A 230 21.50 12.98 24.85
C ARG A 230 22.25 13.71 25.97
N ASP A 231 21.99 13.35 27.22
CA ASP A 231 22.66 13.95 28.37
C ASP A 231 24.17 13.71 28.33
N ARG A 232 24.58 12.44 28.30
CA ARG A 232 26.02 12.10 28.32
C ARG A 232 26.73 12.51 27.05
N HIS A 233 26.17 12.21 25.87
CA HIS A 233 26.85 12.38 24.60
C HIS A 233 26.82 13.82 24.09
N LEU A 234 25.67 14.51 24.22
CA LEU A 234 25.50 15.87 23.68
C LEU A 234 25.77 16.95 24.73
N ARG A 235 25.17 16.85 25.92
CA ARG A 235 25.32 17.90 26.95
C ARG A 235 26.68 17.83 27.64
N HIS A 236 27.10 16.64 28.06
CA HIS A 236 28.38 16.44 28.76
C HIS A 236 29.54 16.06 27.85
N ALA A 237 29.32 15.97 26.53
CA ALA A 237 30.32 15.62 25.53
C ALA A 237 31.15 14.36 25.86
N ARG A 238 30.57 13.39 26.59
CA ARG A 238 31.24 12.14 26.98
C ARG A 238 31.50 11.28 25.76
N SER A 239 32.71 10.72 25.68
CA SER A 239 33.07 9.82 24.59
C SER A 239 32.25 8.53 24.65
N VAL A 240 32.05 7.90 23.49
CA VAL A 240 31.43 6.56 23.39
C VAL A 240 32.10 5.55 24.34
N GLN A 241 33.43 5.65 24.51
CA GLN A 241 34.18 4.77 25.42
C GLN A 241 33.87 5.07 26.89
N ALA A 242 33.72 6.34 27.27
CA ALA A 242 33.33 6.72 28.63
C ALA A 242 31.90 6.25 28.95
N ILE A 243 30.97 6.38 27.99
CA ILE A 243 29.60 5.89 28.13
C ILE A 243 29.57 4.35 28.24
N ALA A 244 30.38 3.65 27.44
CA ALA A 244 30.53 2.20 27.52
C ALA A 244 31.05 1.76 28.90
N ALA A 245 32.05 2.47 29.45
CA ALA A 245 32.58 2.19 30.78
C ALA A 245 31.57 2.48 31.90
N GLU A 246 30.79 3.58 31.79
CA GLU A 246 29.74 3.93 32.77
C GLU A 246 28.59 2.91 32.78
N THR A 247 28.17 2.45 31.60
CA THR A 247 27.02 1.53 31.47
C THR A 247 27.38 0.05 31.56
N GLY A 248 28.67 -0.30 31.50
CA GLY A 248 29.12 -1.69 31.37
C GLY A 248 28.78 -2.35 30.02
N LEU A 249 28.26 -1.58 29.06
CA LEU A 249 27.89 -2.07 27.73
C LEU A 249 29.07 -1.97 26.76
N SER A 250 29.06 -2.79 25.71
CA SER A 250 30.10 -2.74 24.70
C SER A 250 30.08 -1.42 23.92
N ARG A 251 31.24 -0.98 23.45
CA ARG A 251 31.37 0.21 22.59
C ARG A 251 30.44 0.13 21.36
N SER A 252 30.33 -1.04 20.74
CA SER A 252 29.46 -1.26 19.58
C SER A 252 27.98 -1.15 19.93
N ALA A 253 27.57 -1.58 21.13
CA ALA A 253 26.20 -1.40 21.63
C ALA A 253 25.88 0.10 21.77
N VAL A 254 26.78 0.89 22.37
CA VAL A 254 26.61 2.35 22.49
C VAL A 254 26.53 3.04 21.13
N GLN A 255 27.40 2.65 20.19
CA GLN A 255 27.37 3.21 18.83
C GLN A 255 26.07 2.89 18.09
N THR A 256 25.61 1.65 18.19
CA THR A 256 24.35 1.22 17.59
C THR A 256 23.17 1.93 18.23
N ALA A 257 23.18 2.16 19.54
CA ALA A 257 22.13 2.89 20.23
C ALA A 257 22.09 4.37 19.84
N LEU A 258 23.24 5.04 19.73
CA LEU A 258 23.33 6.42 19.20
C LEU A 258 22.72 6.52 17.80
N ALA A 259 23.12 5.62 16.89
CA ALA A 259 22.60 5.60 15.53
C ALA A 259 21.08 5.31 15.48
N ARG A 260 20.62 4.33 16.27
CA ARG A 260 19.19 3.96 16.36
C ARG A 260 18.31 5.12 16.84
N HIS A 261 18.82 5.92 17.77
CA HIS A 261 18.10 7.07 18.35
C HIS A 261 18.37 8.38 17.60
N GLY A 262 19.01 8.33 16.42
CA GLY A 262 19.25 9.50 15.58
C GLY A 262 20.24 10.51 16.17
N LEU A 263 21.06 10.10 17.14
CA LEU A 263 22.03 10.97 17.79
C LEU A 263 23.33 10.97 16.98
N ALA A 264 23.54 12.07 16.24
CA ALA A 264 24.74 12.26 15.44
C ALA A 264 25.98 12.20 16.32
N ARG A 265 27.03 11.53 15.82
CA ARG A 265 28.31 11.46 16.51
C ARG A 265 28.94 12.86 16.55
N VAL A 266 29.01 13.44 17.74
CA VAL A 266 29.78 14.67 17.93
C VAL A 266 31.27 14.29 17.96
N THR A 267 32.09 14.99 17.20
CA THR A 267 33.55 14.87 17.34
C THR A 267 33.94 15.41 18.72
N HIS A 268 34.26 14.52 19.65
CA HIS A 268 34.38 14.84 21.06
C HIS A 268 35.44 15.93 21.35
N ALA A 269 34.96 17.08 21.81
CA ALA A 269 35.77 18.16 22.35
C ALA A 269 36.58 17.73 23.57
N THR A 270 36.14 16.71 24.32
CA THR A 270 36.81 16.18 25.51
C THR A 270 38.19 15.57 25.22
N THR A 271 38.41 14.91 24.07
CA THR A 271 39.76 14.43 23.73
C THR A 271 40.69 15.60 23.38
N ARG A 272 40.19 16.61 22.67
CA ARG A 272 40.99 17.82 22.39
C ARG A 272 41.27 18.61 23.67
N ARG A 273 40.26 18.75 24.54
CA ARG A 273 40.35 19.45 25.82
C ARG A 273 41.30 18.74 26.78
N LEU A 274 41.21 17.42 26.96
CA LEU A 274 42.19 16.67 27.77
C LEU A 274 43.62 16.77 27.24
N VAL A 275 43.77 16.83 25.92
CA VAL A 275 45.09 17.01 25.29
C VAL A 275 45.57 18.46 25.45
N GLN A 276 44.67 19.43 25.44
CA GLN A 276 44.96 20.85 25.69
C GLN A 276 45.28 21.10 27.17
N ASP A 277 44.44 20.63 28.11
CA ASP A 277 44.67 20.70 29.56
C ASP A 277 46.02 20.05 29.94
N ARG A 278 46.39 18.95 29.27
CA ARG A 278 47.72 18.33 29.44
C ARG A 278 48.85 19.22 28.91
N ALA A 279 48.66 19.88 27.78
CA ALA A 279 49.64 20.80 27.21
C ALA A 279 49.80 22.05 28.10
N ASP A 280 48.69 22.61 28.57
CA ASP A 280 48.62 23.76 29.45
C ASP A 280 49.24 23.42 30.81
N GLY A 281 49.00 22.21 31.34
CA GLY A 281 49.63 21.73 32.57
C GLY A 281 51.15 21.60 32.47
N VAL A 282 51.67 21.17 31.31
CA VAL A 282 53.13 21.17 31.06
C VAL A 282 53.67 22.61 31.04
N ALA A 283 53.01 23.51 30.29
CA ALA A 283 53.43 24.90 30.19
C ALA A 283 53.44 25.60 31.56
N ALA A 284 52.33 25.48 32.30
CA ALA A 284 52.18 26.05 33.63
C ALA A 284 53.23 25.51 34.62
N ARG A 285 53.50 24.20 34.58
CA ARG A 285 54.50 23.57 35.47
C ARG A 285 55.91 24.14 35.30
N PHE A 286 56.24 24.60 34.10
CA PHE A 286 57.55 25.17 33.78
C PHE A 286 57.53 26.69 33.62
N GLY A 287 56.40 27.35 33.93
CA GLY A 287 56.29 28.82 33.89
C GLY A 287 56.18 29.42 32.49
N PHE A 288 55.71 28.66 31.49
CA PHE A 288 55.54 29.13 30.11
C PHE A 288 54.07 29.45 29.81
N PRO A 289 53.80 30.42 28.90
CA PRO A 289 52.43 30.80 28.54
C PRO A 289 51.68 29.71 27.78
N ASP A 290 52.39 28.89 27.00
CA ASP A 290 51.84 27.71 26.34
C ASP A 290 52.94 26.66 26.09
N VAL A 291 52.52 25.46 25.67
CA VAL A 291 53.45 24.35 25.42
C VAL A 291 54.40 24.65 24.26
N THR A 292 54.01 25.50 23.30
CA THR A 292 54.83 25.84 22.14
C THR A 292 56.01 26.71 22.58
N ALA A 293 55.76 27.70 23.44
CA ALA A 293 56.78 28.53 24.05
C ALA A 293 57.77 27.70 24.89
N TYR A 294 57.27 26.76 25.70
CA TYR A 294 58.11 25.82 26.45
C TYR A 294 59.01 25.00 25.52
N LEU A 295 58.45 24.40 24.46
CA LEU A 295 59.22 23.58 23.53
C LEU A 295 60.25 24.40 22.74
N ALA A 296 59.92 25.64 22.36
CA ALA A 296 60.83 26.54 21.67
C ALA A 296 62.02 26.94 22.56
N ASP A 297 61.78 27.32 23.81
CA ASP A 297 62.81 27.66 24.79
C ASP A 297 63.79 26.50 25.04
N ARG A 298 63.26 25.30 25.29
CA ARG A 298 64.10 24.13 25.54
C ARG A 298 64.92 23.72 24.33
N ARG A 299 64.39 23.93 23.12
CA ARG A 299 65.14 23.71 21.89
C ARG A 299 66.22 24.76 21.66
N ALA A 300 65.96 26.03 21.94
CA ALA A 300 66.97 27.10 21.89
C ALA A 300 68.11 26.86 22.91
N SER A 301 67.77 26.27 24.06
CA SER A 301 68.73 25.84 25.08
C SER A 301 69.50 24.54 24.74
N GLY A 302 69.30 23.99 23.53
CA GLY A 302 70.05 22.84 23.03
C GLY A 302 69.55 21.47 23.49
N LEU A 303 68.44 21.37 24.22
CA LEU A 303 67.94 20.07 24.70
C LEU A 303 67.43 19.19 23.56
N SER A 304 67.78 17.90 23.58
CA SER A 304 67.24 16.92 22.66
C SER A 304 65.75 16.64 22.92
N TRP A 305 64.99 16.21 21.90
CA TRP A 305 63.58 15.82 22.07
C TRP A 305 63.37 14.70 23.11
N LYS A 306 64.37 13.83 23.29
CA LYS A 306 64.36 12.77 24.32
C LYS A 306 64.48 13.38 25.72
N SER A 307 65.36 14.36 25.89
CA SER A 307 65.56 15.08 27.15
C SER A 307 64.33 15.91 27.53
N ILE A 308 63.73 16.61 26.57
CA ILE A 308 62.48 17.37 26.76
C ILE A 308 61.33 16.45 27.17
N ALA A 309 61.20 15.29 26.53
CA ALA A 309 60.18 14.30 26.87
C ALA A 309 60.34 13.77 28.31
N ALA A 310 61.57 13.48 28.73
CA ALA A 310 61.87 13.07 30.10
C ALA A 310 61.58 14.19 31.11
N GLU A 311 61.96 15.44 30.80
CA GLU A 311 61.71 16.61 31.65
C GLU A 311 60.21 16.83 31.86
N CYS A 312 59.43 16.85 30.78
CA CYS A 312 57.98 17.12 30.87
C CYS A 312 57.13 15.89 31.26
N GLY A 313 57.75 14.72 31.44
CA GLY A 313 57.04 13.47 31.77
C GLY A 313 56.08 13.03 30.66
N GLN A 314 56.38 13.34 29.39
CA GLN A 314 55.56 12.97 28.24
C GLN A 314 56.34 12.03 27.31
N SER A 315 55.63 11.35 26.40
CA SER A 315 56.31 10.55 25.38
C SER A 315 57.00 11.44 24.33
N GLN A 316 58.10 10.94 23.77
CA GLN A 316 58.81 11.64 22.68
C GLN A 316 57.89 11.88 21.46
N SER A 317 56.95 10.97 21.19
CA SER A 317 55.96 11.11 20.13
C SER A 317 54.98 12.26 20.38
N TRP A 318 54.54 12.47 21.62
CA TRP A 318 53.67 13.58 21.99
C TRP A 318 54.36 14.93 21.80
N VAL A 319 55.60 15.04 22.29
CA VAL A 319 56.42 16.26 22.19
C VAL A 319 56.67 16.62 20.72
N ARG A 320 57.08 15.65 19.89
CA ARG A 320 57.34 15.89 18.46
C ARG A 320 56.07 16.29 17.70
N ARG A 321 54.92 15.70 18.03
CA ARG A 321 53.63 16.08 17.42
C ARG A 321 53.22 17.50 17.79
N ARG A 322 53.48 17.93 19.03
CA ARG A 322 53.19 19.31 19.50
C ARG A 322 54.14 20.35 18.92
N ALA A 323 55.38 19.97 18.65
CA ALA A 323 56.35 20.79 17.90
C ALA A 323 56.08 20.86 16.39
N GLY A 324 55.00 20.22 15.88
CA GLY A 324 54.67 20.20 14.46
C GLY A 324 55.56 19.31 13.59
N LEU A 325 56.37 18.43 14.19
CA LEU A 325 57.35 17.59 13.48
C LEU A 325 56.80 16.25 12.98
N ILE A 326 55.59 15.89 13.39
CA ILE A 326 54.91 14.66 12.96
C ILE A 326 53.46 15.03 12.66
N ARG A 327 53.06 14.92 11.38
CA ARG A 327 51.65 14.93 10.98
C ARG A 327 51.08 13.52 11.12
#